data_AF-A0A948L1W4-F1
#
_entry.id   AF-A0A948L1W4-F1
#
_cell.length_a   1.000
_cell.length_b   1.000
_cell.length_c   1.000
_cell.angle_alpha   90.00
_cell.angle_beta   90.00
_cell.angle_gamma   90.00
#
_symmetry.space_group_name_H-M   'P 1'
#
loop_
_entity.id
_entity.type
_entity.pdbx_description
1 polymer ?
#
loop_
_entity_poly.entity_id
_entity_poly.type
_entity_poly.pdbx_seq_one_letter_code
_entity_poly.pdbx_strand_id
1 'polypeptide(L)' 'METYDPKKSQTEVRQGSPRKMNLRVLIMSLSAVIVLFAVVFLVFSLTQSSPA' A
#
# COMPACT_ATOMS: atom_id res chain seq x y z
N MET A 1 -3.39 32.32 -6.91
CA MET A 1 -3.21 31.15 -7.80
C MET A 1 -3.96 31.45 -9.08
N GLU A 2 -3.40 31.19 -10.26
CA GLU A 2 -4.20 31.21 -11.48
C GLU A 2 -5.23 30.08 -11.42
N THR A 3 -6.49 30.39 -11.70
CA THR A 3 -7.61 29.44 -11.61
C THR A 3 -7.51 28.34 -12.67
N TYR A 4 -6.80 28.60 -13.76
CA TYR A 4 -6.59 27.66 -14.85
C TYR A 4 -5.21 27.86 -15.46
N ASP A 5 -4.40 26.80 -15.47
CA ASP A 5 -3.11 26.75 -16.16
C ASP A 5 -3.17 25.69 -17.27
N PRO A 6 -3.27 26.10 -18.55
CA PRO A 6 -3.38 25.18 -19.68
C PRO A 6 -2.10 24.37 -19.94
N LYS A 7 -0.97 24.73 -19.32
CA LYS A 7 0.30 24.00 -19.47
C LYS A 7 0.38 22.79 -18.55
N LYS A 8 -0.54 22.65 -17.58
CA LYS A 8 -0.57 21.50 -16.67
C LYS A 8 -1.10 20.26 -17.39
N SER A 9 -0.40 19.15 -17.19
CA SER A 9 -0.88 17.86 -17.68
C SER A 9 -2.16 17.45 -16.95
N GLN A 10 -3.04 16.69 -17.61
CA GLN A 10 -4.25 16.16 -16.95
C GLN A 10 -3.93 15.34 -15.69
N THR A 11 -2.77 14.70 -15.65
CA THR A 11 -2.28 13.95 -14.49
C THR A 11 -1.97 14.87 -13.31
N GLU A 12 -1.38 16.04 -13.55
CA GLU A 12 -1.03 17.00 -12.51
C GLU A 12 -2.29 17.63 -11.89
N VAL A 13 -3.29 17.97 -12.72
CA VAL A 13 -4.56 18.52 -12.28
C VAL A 13 -5.36 17.50 -11.46
N ARG A 14 -5.27 16.21 -11.79
CA ARG A 14 -6.06 15.13 -11.15
C ARG A 14 -5.40 14.46 -9.95
N GLN A 15 -4.07 14.30 -9.94
CA GLN A 15 -3.40 13.43 -8.97
C GLN A 15 -2.93 14.14 -7.69
N GLY A 16 -3.13 15.45 -7.55
CA GLY A 16 -2.94 16.24 -6.32
C GLY A 16 -1.48 16.37 -5.82
N SER A 17 -0.65 15.32 -5.97
CA SER A 17 0.79 15.35 -5.73
C SER A 17 1.54 14.41 -6.70
N PRO A 18 2.59 14.88 -7.39
CA PRO A 18 3.39 14.04 -8.29
C PRO A 18 4.24 13.01 -7.53
N ARG A 19 4.51 13.24 -6.24
CA ARG A 19 5.36 12.37 -5.40
C ARG A 19 4.65 11.07 -4.98
N LYS A 20 3.32 10.98 -5.13
CA LYS A 20 2.49 9.80 -4.82
C LYS A 20 2.78 9.20 -3.43
N MET A 21 2.99 10.04 -2.43
CA MET A 21 3.44 9.61 -1.09
C MET A 21 2.40 8.71 -0.40
N ASN A 22 1.11 9.01 -0.55
CA ASN A 22 0.03 8.19 0.02
C ASN A 22 -0.01 6.79 -0.58
N LEU A 23 0.25 6.65 -1.89
CA LEU A 23 0.33 5.33 -2.54
C LEU A 23 1.52 4.52 -2.01
N ARG A 24 2.67 5.17 -1.80
CA ARG A 24 3.85 4.52 -1.21
C ARG A 24 3.56 4.05 0.21
N VAL A 25 2.94 4.89 1.04
CA VAL A 25 2.53 4.52 2.40
C VAL A 25 1.55 3.36 2.37
N LEU A 26 0.51 3.42 1.53
CA LEU A 26 -0.50 2.37 1.38
C LEU A 26 0.13 1.01 1.02
N ILE A 27 1.02 0.99 0.02
CA ILE A 27 1.70 -0.23 -0.41
C ILE A 27 2.55 -0.78 0.73
N MET A 28 3.36 0.06 1.39
CA MET A 28 4.23 -0.38 2.47
C MET A 28 3.44 -0.91 3.67
N SER A 29 2.38 -0.22 4.09
CA SER A 29 1.53 -0.65 5.20
C SER A 29 0.78 -1.93 4.89
N LEU A 30 0.23 -2.07 3.68
CA LEU A 30 -0.49 -3.27 3.27
C LEU A 30 0.45 -4.48 3.20
N SER A 31 1.64 -4.29 2.64
CA SER A 31 2.67 -5.33 2.57
C SER A 31 3.06 -5.83 3.95
N ALA A 32 3.28 -4.91 4.90
CA ALA A 32 3.65 -5.26 6.27
C ALA A 32 2.57 -6.11 6.97
N VAL A 33 1.29 -5.76 6.78
CA VAL A 33 0.17 -6.53 7.33
C VAL A 33 0.13 -7.93 6.73
N ILE A 34 0.24 -8.05 5.40
CA ILE A 34 0.25 -9.36 4.72
C ILE A 34 1.39 -10.23 5.22
N VAL A 35 2.61 -9.68 5.31
CA VAL A 35 3.79 -10.41 5.79
C VAL A 35 3.60 -10.86 7.24
N LEU A 36 3.06 -10.01 8.11
CA LEU A 36 2.78 -10.36 9.50
C LEU A 36 1.83 -11.56 9.59
N PHE A 37 0.71 -11.53 8.86
CA PHE A 37 -0.24 -12.65 8.86
C PHE A 37 0.33 -13.91 8.24
N ALA A 38 1.16 -13.81 7.19
CA ALA A 38 1.84 -14.95 6.60
C ALA A 38 2.78 -15.64 7.61
N VAL A 39 3.52 -14.86 8.41
CA VAL A 39 4.38 -15.39 9.48
C VAL A 39 3.54 -16.07 10.57
N VAL A 40 2.48 -15.41 11.04
CA VAL A 40 1.57 -15.99 12.04
C VAL A 40 0.98 -17.31 11.55
N PHE A 41 0.50 -17.35 10.31
CA PHE A 41 -0.05 -18.55 9.70
C PHE A 41 0.99 -19.66 9.60
N LEU A 42 2.20 -19.35 9.13
CA LEU A 42 3.28 -20.31 9.00
C LEU A 42 3.66 -20.92 10.36
N VAL A 43 3.84 -20.09 11.39
CA VAL A 43 4.16 -20.57 12.75
C VAL A 43 3.03 -21.44 13.28
N PHE A 44 1.78 -21.02 13.12
CA PHE A 44 0.62 -21.81 13.51
C PHE A 44 0.60 -23.18 12.82
N SER A 45 0.76 -23.22 11.50
CA SER A 45 0.77 -24.47 10.73
C SER A 45 1.92 -25.40 11.08
N LEU A 46 3.10 -24.88 11.41
CA LEU A 46 4.25 -25.71 11.79
C LEU A 46 4.18 -26.22 13.24
N THR A 47 3.50 -25.50 14.13
CA THR A 47 3.42 -25.84 15.56
C THR A 47 2.17 -26.63 15.92
N GLN A 48 1.14 -26.61 15.07
CA GLN A 48 -0.06 -27.39 15.27
C GLN A 48 0.23 -28.87 15.00
N SER A 49 0.30 -29.68 16.05
CA SER A 49 0.32 -31.14 15.94
C SER A 49 -0.96 -31.61 15.25
N SER A 50 -0.83 -32.48 14.24
CA SER A 50 -1.99 -33.10 13.59
C SER A 50 -2.93 -33.67 14.65
N PRO A 51 -4.21 -33.28 14.68
CA PRO A 51 -5.16 -33.94 15.58
C PRO A 51 -5.18 -35.44 15.27
N ALA A 52 -5.26 -36.24 16.33
CA ALA A 52 -5.33 -37.70 16.24
C ALA A 52 -6.67 -38.18 15.67
#